data_AF-A0AAX4NG09-F1
#
_entry.id   AF-A0AAX4NG09-F1
#
_cell.length_a   1.000
_cell.length_b   1.000
_cell.length_c   1.000
_cell.angle_alpha   90.00
_cell.angle_beta   90.00
_cell.angle_gamma   90.00
#
_symmetry.space_group_name_H-M   'P 1'
#
loop_
_entity.id
_entity.type
_entity.pdbx_description
1 polymer ?
#
loop_
_entity_poly.entity_id
_entity_poly.type
_entity_poly.pdbx_seq_one_letter_code
_entity_poly.pdbx_strand_id
1 'polypeptide(L)' 'MNKYLAGEIIGVAIGIIGLALLIYETLITPSVGVHVGELPPIGILYGLLFAVGTISAIAIGNMNPDYTRKKGIK' A
#
# COMPACT_ATOMS: atom_id res chain seq x y z
N MET A 1 17.32 8.72 -12.79
CA MET A 1 16.10 8.00 -12.39
C MET A 1 14.99 9.02 -12.21
N ASN A 2 13.83 8.85 -12.86
CA ASN A 2 12.74 9.83 -12.81
C ASN A 2 12.17 9.89 -11.38
N LYS A 3 12.03 11.09 -10.79
CA LYS A 3 11.49 11.31 -9.44
C LYS A 3 10.07 10.74 -9.27
N TYR A 4 9.28 10.69 -10.35
CA TYR A 4 7.96 10.07 -10.35
C TYR A 4 8.05 8.54 -10.23
N LEU A 5 9.02 7.92 -10.89
CA LEU A 5 9.25 6.47 -10.80
C LEU A 5 9.69 6.05 -9.38
N ALA A 6 10.55 6.86 -8.75
CA ALA A 6 10.97 6.61 -7.37
C ALA A 6 9.78 6.73 -6.39
N GLY A 7 8.93 7.75 -6.56
CA GLY A 7 7.74 7.93 -5.72
C GLY A 7 6.69 6.82 -5.90
N GLU A 8 6.51 6.33 -7.13
CA GLU A 8 5.63 5.19 -7.43
C GLU A 8 6.10 3.91 -6.72
N ILE A 9 7.40 3.60 -6.80
CA ILE A 9 8.00 2.43 -6.14
C ILE A 9 7.85 2.52 -4.61
N ILE A 10 8.06 3.71 -4.04
CA ILE A 10 7.90 3.94 -2.60
C ILE A 10 6.43 3.75 -2.17
N GLY A 11 5.48 4.30 -2.94
CA GLY A 11 4.05 4.12 -2.67
C GLY A 11 3.63 2.66 -2.71
N VAL A 12 4.08 1.90 -3.72
CA VAL A 12 3.82 0.47 -3.85
C VAL A 12 4.42 -0.30 -2.66
N ALA A 13 5.66 0.00 -2.26
CA ALA A 13 6.32 -0.65 -1.14
C ALA A 13 5.56 -0.43 0.19
N ILE A 14 5.13 0.80 0.46
CA ILE A 14 4.32 1.14 1.65
C ILE A 14 2.97 0.39 1.59
N GLY A 15 2.35 0.32 0.42
CA GLY A 15 1.11 -0.42 0.20
C GLY A 15 1.27 -1.90 0.56
N ILE A 16 2.28 -2.56 -0.02
CA ILE A 16 2.56 -3.99 0.24
C ILE A 16 2.79 -4.25 1.73
N ILE A 17 3.53 -3.37 2.42
CA ILE A 17 3.76 -3.50 3.87
C ILE A 17 2.45 -3.41 4.65
N GLY A 18 1.60 -2.42 4.35
CA GLY A 18 0.29 -2.28 4.97
C GLY A 18 -0.61 -3.50 4.77
N LEU A 19 -0.63 -4.05 3.55
CA LEU A 19 -1.38 -5.26 3.23
C LEU A 19 -0.83 -6.50 3.95
N ALA A 20 0.48 -6.67 4.00
CA ALA A 20 1.12 -7.81 4.68
C ALA A 20 0.83 -7.80 6.19
N LEU A 21 0.89 -6.62 6.82
CA LEU A 21 0.55 -6.46 8.23
C LEU A 21 -0.94 -6.73 8.49
N LEU A 22 -1.83 -6.27 7.59
CA LEU A 22 -3.26 -6.53 7.69
C LEU A 22 -3.59 -8.02 7.55
N ILE A 23 -2.95 -8.72 6.61
CA ILE A 23 -3.08 -10.18 6.42
C ILE A 23 -2.56 -10.91 7.66
N TYR A 24 -1.43 -10.48 8.22
CA TYR A 24 -0.86 -11.09 9.42
C TYR A 24 -1.82 -10.98 10.61
N GLU A 25 -2.43 -9.82 10.83
CA GLU A 25 -3.40 -9.62 11.91
C GLU A 25 -4.70 -10.40 11.67
N THR A 26 -5.25 -10.36 10.45
CA THR A 26 -6.59 -10.88 10.16
C THR A 26 -6.62 -12.39 9.93
N LEU A 27 -5.56 -12.97 9.37
CA LEU A 27 -5.53 -14.38 8.97
C LEU A 27 -4.56 -15.21 9.81
N ILE A 28 -3.39 -14.67 10.14
CA ILE A 28 -2.33 -15.45 10.82
C ILE A 28 -2.53 -15.41 12.34
N THR A 29 -2.74 -14.25 12.92
CA THR A 29 -2.85 -14.05 14.38
C THR A 29 -3.96 -14.89 15.04
N PRO A 30 -5.18 -15.01 14.47
CA PRO A 30 -6.21 -15.89 15.02
C PRO A 30 -5.85 -17.38 14.84
N SER A 31 -5.14 -17.73 13.76
CA SER A 31 -4.76 -19.11 13.44
C SER A 31 -3.70 -19.70 14.38
N VAL A 32 -2.89 -18.84 15.00
CA VAL A 32 -1.89 -19.24 16.03
C VAL A 32 -2.43 -19.18 17.46
N GLY A 33 -3.75 -19.02 17.63
CA GLY A 33 -4.41 -19.05 18.94
C GLY A 33 -4.29 -17.77 19.76
N VAL A 34 -3.85 -16.66 19.14
CA VAL A 34 -3.86 -15.34 19.78
C VAL A 34 -5.28 -14.79 19.69
N HIS A 35 -5.90 -14.55 20.85
CA HIS A 35 -7.26 -14.01 20.93
C HIS A 35 -7.28 -12.57 20.41
N VAL A 36 -7.85 -12.38 19.22
CA VAL A 36 -7.95 -11.08 18.52
C VAL A 36 -8.69 -10.02 19.35
N GLY A 37 -9.50 -10.43 20.33
CA GLY A 37 -10.19 -9.52 21.25
C GLY A 37 -9.30 -8.78 22.25
N GLU A 38 -8.04 -9.20 22.42
CA GLU A 38 -7.06 -8.54 23.31
C GLU A 38 -6.11 -7.60 22.55
N LEU A 39 -6.12 -7.65 21.21
CA LEU A 39 -5.31 -6.76 20.39
C LEU A 39 -6.07 -5.43 20.18
N PRO A 40 -5.43 -4.26 20.39
CA PRO A 40 -6.01 -3.00 19.99
C PRO A 40 -6.33 -3.04 18.49
N PRO A 41 -7.38 -2.32 18.00
CA PRO A 41 -7.84 -2.37 16.60
C PRO A 41 -6.84 -1.69 15.65
N ILE A 42 -5.64 -2.25 15.56
CA ILE A 42 -4.50 -1.75 14.80
C ILE A 42 -4.61 -2.14 13.33
N GLY A 43 -5.51 -3.06 12.98
CA GLY A 43 -5.83 -3.39 11.58
C GLY A 43 -6.34 -2.20 10.79
N ILE A 44 -6.98 -1.22 11.45
CA ILE A 44 -7.37 0.04 10.82
C ILE A 44 -6.12 0.83 10.40
N LEU A 45 -5.05 0.81 11.20
CA LEU A 45 -3.78 1.46 10.89
C LEU A 45 -3.07 0.76 9.71
N TYR A 46 -3.07 -0.56 9.67
CA TYR A 46 -2.48 -1.32 8.56
C TYR A 46 -3.27 -1.15 7.26
N GLY A 47 -4.60 -1.15 7.33
CA GLY A 47 -5.48 -0.81 6.21
C GLY A 47 -5.28 0.61 5.70
N LEU A 48 -5.06 1.58 6.60
CA LEU A 48 -4.69 2.95 6.24
C LEU A 48 -3.34 3.02 5.52
N LEU A 49 -2.32 2.31 6.00
CA LEU A 49 -1.02 2.23 5.33
C LEU A 49 -1.14 1.65 3.92
N PHE A 50 -1.94 0.59 3.76
CA PHE A 50 -2.24 0.03 2.45
C PHE A 50 -2.89 1.07 1.52
N ALA A 51 -3.97 1.71 1.99
CA ALA A 51 -4.70 2.71 1.21
C ALA A 51 -3.81 3.90 0.80
N VAL A 52 -3.03 4.45 1.74
CA VAL A 52 -2.09 5.56 1.48
C VAL A 52 -1.01 5.15 0.47
N GLY A 53 -0.44 3.95 0.60
CA GLY A 53 0.53 3.42 -0.34
C GLY A 53 -0.04 3.27 -1.76
N THR A 54 -1.22 2.67 -1.89
CA THR A 54 -1.89 2.49 -3.19
C THR A 54 -2.29 3.82 -3.83
N ILE A 55 -2.91 4.74 -3.07
CA ILE A 55 -3.34 6.04 -3.59
C ILE A 55 -2.14 6.87 -4.02
N SER A 56 -1.06 6.90 -3.23
CA SER A 56 0.15 7.65 -3.57
C SER A 56 0.84 7.10 -4.81
N ALA A 57 0.95 5.76 -4.96
CA ALA A 57 1.49 5.14 -6.16
C ALA A 57 0.68 5.50 -7.42
N ILE A 58 -0.65 5.40 -7.35
CA ILE A 58 -1.55 5.74 -8.47
C ILE A 58 -1.47 7.23 -8.80
N ALA A 59 -1.47 8.11 -7.79
CA ALA A 59 -1.39 9.55 -7.98
C ALA A 59 -0.08 9.95 -8.66
N ILE A 60 1.04 9.41 -8.19
CA ILE A 60 2.38 9.72 -8.74
C ILE A 60 2.54 9.13 -10.15
N GLY A 61 2.03 7.91 -10.39
CA GLY A 61 2.03 7.30 -11.72
C GLY A 61 1.23 8.11 -12.74
N ASN A 62 0.09 8.67 -12.34
CA ASN A 62 -0.71 9.58 -13.19
C ASN A 62 -0.03 10.94 -13.42
N MET A 63 0.79 11.40 -12.48
CA MET A 63 1.58 12.63 -12.64
C MET A 63 2.85 12.44 -13.47
N ASN A 64 3.21 11.21 -13.82
CA ASN A 64 4.42 10.91 -14.57
C ASN A 64 4.22 11.19 -16.09
N PRO A 65 4.85 12.23 -16.67
CA PRO A 65 4.66 12.60 -18.08
C PRO A 65 5.18 11.54 -19.07
N ASP A 66 6.14 10.70 -18.65
CA ASP A 66 6.65 9.60 -19.49
C ASP A 66 5.65 8.44 -19.60
N TYR A 67 4.82 8.25 -18.56
CA TYR A 67 3.79 7.21 -18.52
C TYR A 67 2.58 7.60 -19.37
N THR A 68 2.18 8.88 -19.36
CA THR A 68 1.16 9.45 -20.27
C THR A 68 1.61 9.46 -21.72
N ARG A 69 2.90 9.73 -22.01
CA ARG A 69 3.47 9.58 -23.37
C ARG A 69 3.40 8.15 -23.90
N LYS A 70 3.64 7.14 -23.06
CA LYS A 70 3.52 5.72 -23.46
C LYS A 70 2.08 5.23 -23.60
N LYS A 71 1.11 5.87 -22.92
CA LYS A 71 -0.32 5.55 -23.05
C LYS A 71 -1.02 6.23 -24.22
N GLY A 72 -0.31 7.03 -25.03
CA GLY A 72 -0.86 7.64 -26.25
C GLY A 72 -1.96 8.68 -26.01
N ILE A 73 -2.05 9.24 -24.79
CA ILE A 73 -2.95 10.35 -24.51
C ILE A 73 -2.24 11.62 -24.99
N LYS A 74 -2.52 11.99 -26.25
CA LYS A 74 -2.26 13.34 -26.76
C LYS A 74 -3.23 14.32 -26.14
#